data_AF-A0A957J2R2-F1
#
_entry.id   AF-A0A957J2R2-F1
#
_cell.length_a   1.000
_cell.length_b   1.000
_cell.length_c   1.000
_cell.angle_alpha   90.00
_cell.angle_beta   90.00
_cell.angle_gamma   90.00
#
_symmetry.space_group_name_H-M   'P 1'
#
loop_
_entity.id
_entity.type
_entity.pdbx_description
1 polymer ?
#
loop_
_entity_poly.entity_id
_entity_poly.type
_entity_poly.pdbx_seq_one_letter_code
_entity_poly.pdbx_strand_id
1 'polypeptide(L)'
;QSALNEANELWAQAALRGLDVMTFQQHYQARADMVRQYIQAYRQYCWPVQSVSDLRLAPFHILATEGAVHTDKSHLWHMEAIGRVVAGQLGEILMLTAHRVVDLQDEAEVETAVSWWQELTRRGGEGMVVKPLDFTVIGPRGLVQPAIKCRGREYLRIIYGPEYSEPANLARLRQRSVGRKRSLALREFALGVEALERFVRREPLRRVHESVFGVLALESEPVDPRL
;
A
#
# COMPACT_ATOMS: atom_id res chain seq x y z
N GLN A 1 -1.47 -1.63 27.43
CA GLN A 1 -2.90 -2.02 27.51
C GLN A 1 -3.26 -1.87 28.99
N SER A 2 -3.90 -0.76 29.38
CA SER A 2 -4.34 -0.58 30.78
C SER A 2 -5.45 0.49 30.87
N ALA A 3 -5.22 1.73 30.44
CA ALA A 3 -6.17 2.83 30.65
C ALA A 3 -7.59 2.66 30.05
N LEU A 4 -7.75 2.12 28.83
CA LEU A 4 -9.10 1.92 28.25
C LEU A 4 -9.86 0.75 28.91
N ASN A 5 -9.14 -0.28 29.37
CA ASN A 5 -9.75 -1.39 30.09
C ASN A 5 -10.21 -0.92 31.47
N GLU A 6 -9.34 -0.20 32.18
CA GLU A 6 -9.66 0.43 33.47
C GLU A 6 -10.85 1.39 33.34
N ALA A 7 -10.90 2.21 32.30
CA ALA A 7 -12.04 3.09 32.04
C ALA A 7 -13.35 2.31 31.85
N ASN A 8 -13.33 1.21 31.08
CA ASN A 8 -14.50 0.36 30.88
C ASN A 8 -14.96 -0.30 32.20
N GLU A 9 -14.03 -0.72 33.05
CA GLU A 9 -14.35 -1.26 34.38
C GLU A 9 -15.01 -0.21 35.28
N LEU A 10 -14.49 1.02 35.28
CA LEU A 10 -15.05 2.14 36.05
C LEU A 10 -16.46 2.52 35.56
N TRP A 11 -16.69 2.57 34.24
CA TRP A 11 -18.02 2.82 33.69
C TRP A 11 -19.01 1.70 34.04
N ALA A 12 -18.58 0.44 33.99
CA ALA A 12 -19.42 -0.69 34.41
C ALA A 12 -19.78 -0.60 35.90
N GLN A 13 -18.84 -0.23 36.77
CA GLN A 13 -19.10 -0.02 38.20
C GLN A 13 -20.08 1.15 38.44
N ALA A 14 -19.94 2.26 37.70
CA ALA A 14 -20.86 3.39 37.79
C ALA A 14 -22.28 3.01 37.36
N ALA A 15 -22.43 2.24 36.29
CA ALA A 15 -23.73 1.72 35.83
C ALA A 15 -24.38 0.81 36.89
N LEU A 16 -23.60 -0.08 37.53
CA LEU A 16 -24.08 -0.93 38.63
C LEU A 16 -24.55 -0.14 39.85
N ARG A 17 -24.04 1.08 40.05
CA ARG A 17 -24.49 2.01 41.09
C ARG A 17 -25.72 2.84 40.68
N GLY A 18 -26.30 2.58 39.51
CA GLY A 18 -27.49 3.26 39.02
C GLY A 18 -27.23 4.64 38.40
N LEU A 19 -25.98 4.96 38.06
CA LEU A 19 -25.65 6.19 37.35
C LEU A 19 -25.94 6.04 35.84
N ASP A 20 -26.49 7.08 35.22
CA ASP A 20 -26.71 7.11 33.76
C ASP A 20 -25.39 7.35 33.01
N VAL A 21 -24.69 6.25 32.70
CA VAL A 21 -23.39 6.26 32.03
C VAL A 21 -23.35 5.36 30.79
N MET A 22 -24.49 4.87 30.31
CA MET A 22 -24.56 3.89 29.23
C MET A 22 -23.88 4.36 27.94
N THR A 23 -24.07 5.64 27.59
CA THR A 23 -23.42 6.24 26.41
C THR A 23 -21.90 6.28 26.55
N PHE A 24 -21.37 6.59 27.74
CA PHE A 24 -19.93 6.59 28.00
C PHE A 24 -19.36 5.16 27.95
N GLN A 25 -20.06 4.20 28.55
CA GLN A 25 -19.65 2.80 28.51
C GLN A 25 -19.56 2.27 27.08
N GLN A 26 -20.59 2.49 26.26
CA GLN A 26 -20.59 2.07 24.86
C GLN A 26 -19.46 2.74 24.06
N HIS A 27 -19.24 4.03 24.29
CA HIS A 27 -18.18 4.77 23.63
C HIS A 27 -16.78 4.22 23.96
N TYR A 28 -16.47 4.01 25.25
CA TYR A 28 -15.16 3.49 25.66
C TYR A 28 -14.98 2.01 25.28
N GLN A 29 -16.04 1.22 25.22
CA GLN A 29 -15.98 -0.15 24.70
C GLN A 29 -15.60 -0.15 23.22
N ALA A 30 -16.26 0.68 22.40
CA ALA A 30 -15.94 0.79 20.97
C ALA A 30 -14.47 1.24 20.74
N ARG A 31 -13.98 2.18 21.55
CA ARG A 31 -12.57 2.60 21.51
C ARG A 31 -11.60 1.48 21.85
N ALA A 32 -11.90 0.70 22.89
CA ALA A 32 -11.09 -0.46 23.27
C ALA A 32 -11.05 -1.50 22.14
N ASP A 33 -12.18 -1.75 21.48
CA ASP A 33 -12.28 -2.69 20.36
C ASP A 33 -11.42 -2.23 19.16
N MET A 34 -11.49 -0.95 18.81
CA MET A 34 -10.68 -0.35 17.74
C MET A 34 -9.18 -0.41 18.04
N VAL A 35 -8.77 -0.21 19.31
CA VAL A 35 -7.37 -0.38 19.73
C VAL A 35 -6.93 -1.83 19.63
N ARG A 36 -7.78 -2.81 19.98
CA ARG A 36 -7.48 -4.24 19.79
C ARG A 36 -7.27 -4.58 18.31
N GLN A 37 -8.13 -4.06 17.43
CA GLN A 37 -8.02 -4.22 15.99
C GLN A 37 -6.73 -3.61 15.43
N TYR A 38 -6.35 -2.41 15.89
CA TYR A 38 -5.06 -1.80 15.55
C TYR A 38 -3.87 -2.67 15.98
N ILE A 39 -3.91 -3.21 17.21
CA ILE A 39 -2.85 -4.09 17.73
C ILE A 39 -2.72 -5.36 16.88
N GLN A 40 -3.85 -5.95 16.51
CA GLN A 40 -3.87 -7.11 15.62
C GLN A 40 -3.31 -6.77 14.24
N ALA A 41 -3.68 -5.61 13.67
CA ALA A 41 -3.24 -5.19 12.35
C ALA A 41 -1.72 -5.03 12.25
N TYR A 42 -1.07 -4.27 13.14
CA TYR A 42 0.38 -4.05 13.00
C TYR A 42 1.19 -5.34 13.25
N ARG A 43 0.73 -6.22 14.15
CA ARG A 43 1.44 -7.47 14.47
C ARG A 43 1.53 -8.44 13.29
N GLN A 44 0.61 -8.36 12.32
CA GLN A 44 0.67 -9.17 11.10
C GLN A 44 1.90 -8.86 10.24
N TYR A 45 2.54 -7.70 10.44
CA TYR A 45 3.71 -7.24 9.71
C TYR A 45 4.99 -7.30 10.54
N CYS A 46 4.97 -8.02 11.68
CA CYS A 46 6.11 -8.15 12.57
C CYS A 46 6.39 -9.63 12.86
N TRP A 47 7.58 -10.10 12.52
CA TRP A 47 8.07 -11.42 12.90
C TRP A 47 9.57 -11.35 13.22
N PRO A 48 10.10 -12.25 14.07
CA PRO A 48 11.54 -12.35 14.29
C PRO A 48 12.27 -12.75 13.00
N VAL A 49 13.42 -12.13 12.74
CA VAL A 49 14.33 -12.51 11.64
C VAL A 49 15.64 -12.95 12.28
N GLN A 50 15.93 -14.24 12.20
CA GLN A 50 17.16 -14.86 12.72
C GLN A 50 18.13 -15.20 11.59
N SER A 51 17.63 -15.39 10.37
CA SER A 51 18.46 -15.59 9.19
C SER A 51 17.80 -15.07 7.91
N VAL A 52 18.53 -15.15 6.80
CA VAL A 52 18.03 -14.76 5.47
C VAL A 52 16.79 -15.57 5.06
N SER A 53 16.62 -16.80 5.56
CA SER A 53 15.45 -17.63 5.24
C SER A 53 14.14 -17.12 5.84
N ASP A 54 14.20 -16.18 6.80
CA ASP A 54 13.01 -15.56 7.39
C ASP A 54 12.53 -14.34 6.58
N LEU A 55 13.32 -13.93 5.58
CA LEU A 55 12.97 -12.86 4.66
C LEU A 55 12.11 -13.40 3.51
N ARG A 56 11.30 -12.51 2.94
CA ARG A 56 10.48 -12.76 1.76
C ARG A 56 10.67 -11.60 0.80
N LEU A 57 11.04 -11.91 -0.44
CA LEU A 57 11.21 -10.96 -1.54
C LEU A 57 10.18 -11.26 -2.62
N ALA A 58 9.36 -10.26 -2.94
CA ALA A 58 8.32 -10.34 -3.96
C ALA A 58 8.62 -9.36 -5.11
N PRO A 59 9.42 -9.75 -6.12
CA PRO A 59 9.66 -8.90 -7.27
C PRO A 59 8.36 -8.66 -8.05
N PHE A 60 8.18 -7.45 -8.59
CA PHE A 60 7.02 -7.09 -9.42
C PHE A 60 7.37 -6.30 -10.68
N HIS A 61 8.65 -5.95 -10.88
CA HIS A 61 9.17 -5.35 -12.11
C HIS A 61 10.54 -5.94 -12.43
N ILE A 62 10.79 -6.15 -13.71
CA ILE A 62 12.13 -6.34 -14.27
C ILE A 62 12.45 -5.01 -14.95
N LEU A 63 13.20 -4.13 -14.30
CA LEU A 63 13.34 -2.75 -14.79
C LEU A 63 14.24 -2.64 -16.02
N ALA A 64 15.39 -3.31 -16.00
CA ALA A 64 16.36 -3.28 -17.09
C ALA A 64 17.21 -4.55 -17.13
N THR A 65 17.75 -4.85 -18.31
CA THR A 65 18.82 -5.82 -18.55
C THR A 65 19.87 -5.18 -19.46
N GLU A 66 20.95 -5.88 -19.79
CA GLU A 66 21.93 -5.39 -20.76
C GLU A 66 21.23 -4.95 -22.06
N GLY A 67 21.43 -3.69 -22.45
CA GLY A 67 20.88 -3.13 -23.70
C GLY A 67 19.39 -2.79 -23.71
N ALA A 68 18.62 -2.99 -22.63
CA ALA A 68 17.18 -2.68 -22.63
C ALA A 68 16.63 -2.25 -21.27
N VAL A 69 15.77 -1.22 -21.29
CA VAL A 69 14.80 -0.91 -20.24
C VAL A 69 13.46 -1.53 -20.63
N HIS A 70 12.79 -2.23 -19.72
CA HIS A 70 11.59 -3.01 -20.03
C HIS A 70 10.29 -2.26 -19.72
N THR A 71 10.29 -0.93 -19.79
CA THR A 71 9.06 -0.10 -19.67
C THR A 71 8.16 -0.19 -20.89
N ASP A 72 8.58 -0.89 -21.94
CA ASP A 72 7.78 -1.26 -23.11
C ASP A 72 6.94 -2.54 -22.88
N LYS A 73 7.20 -3.27 -21.79
CA LYS A 73 6.48 -4.50 -21.46
C LYS A 73 5.28 -4.22 -20.57
N SER A 74 4.20 -4.99 -20.73
CA SER A 74 3.03 -4.87 -19.87
C SER A 74 3.32 -5.38 -18.45
N HIS A 75 2.53 -4.95 -17.47
CA HIS A 75 2.62 -5.51 -16.12
C HIS A 75 2.32 -7.01 -16.08
N LEU A 76 1.48 -7.52 -16.98
CA LEU A 76 1.27 -8.97 -17.12
C LEU A 76 2.57 -9.67 -17.55
N TRP A 77 3.27 -9.14 -18.55
CA TRP A 77 4.56 -9.68 -18.96
C TRP A 77 5.57 -9.72 -17.81
N HIS A 78 5.64 -8.65 -16.99
CA HIS A 78 6.53 -8.63 -15.83
C HIS A 78 6.16 -9.73 -14.83
N MET A 79 4.87 -9.90 -14.54
CA MET A 79 4.43 -10.93 -13.60
C MET A 79 4.74 -12.34 -14.09
N GLU A 80 4.54 -12.63 -15.37
CA GLU A 80 4.85 -13.92 -15.99
C GLU A 80 6.36 -14.17 -16.06
N ALA A 81 7.15 -13.16 -16.45
CA ALA A 81 8.59 -13.27 -16.56
C ALA A 81 9.25 -13.51 -15.19
N ILE A 82 8.81 -12.76 -14.17
CA ILE A 82 9.23 -12.98 -12.78
C ILE A 82 8.77 -14.36 -12.32
N GLY A 83 7.55 -14.78 -12.67
CA GLY A 83 7.03 -16.10 -12.34
C GLY A 83 7.93 -17.24 -12.81
N ARG A 84 8.49 -17.14 -14.02
CA ARG A 84 9.45 -18.12 -14.55
C ARG A 84 10.75 -18.16 -13.76
N VAL A 85 11.27 -17.02 -13.31
CA VAL A 85 12.49 -16.94 -12.48
C VAL A 85 12.23 -17.55 -11.10
N VAL A 86 11.10 -17.19 -10.47
CA VAL A 86 10.74 -17.64 -9.13
C VAL A 86 10.39 -19.13 -9.11
N ALA A 87 9.81 -19.70 -10.17
CA ALA A 87 9.46 -21.12 -10.23
C ALA A 87 10.67 -22.04 -10.01
N GLY A 88 11.88 -21.63 -10.41
CA GLY A 88 13.12 -22.37 -10.17
C GLY A 88 13.73 -22.20 -8.77
N GLN A 89 13.16 -21.30 -7.95
CA GLN A 89 13.68 -20.90 -6.62
C GLN A 89 12.57 -20.85 -5.56
N LEU A 90 11.42 -21.51 -5.84
CA LEU A 90 10.23 -21.45 -5.02
C LEU A 90 10.47 -22.18 -3.69
N GLY A 91 10.33 -21.47 -2.57
CA GLY A 91 10.56 -22.01 -1.23
C GLY A 91 11.83 -21.50 -0.54
N GLU A 92 12.66 -20.72 -1.24
CA GLU A 92 13.75 -19.96 -0.63
C GLU A 92 13.25 -18.56 -0.17
N ILE A 93 13.91 -17.49 -0.61
CA ILE A 93 13.58 -16.12 -0.28
C ILE A 93 12.53 -15.50 -1.21
N LEU A 94 12.42 -16.00 -2.45
CA LEU A 94 11.55 -15.41 -3.48
C LEU A 94 10.11 -15.93 -3.37
N MET A 95 9.15 -15.02 -3.55
CA MET A 95 7.73 -15.34 -3.61
C MET A 95 7.04 -14.69 -4.82
N LEU A 96 5.99 -15.35 -5.29
CA LEU A 96 5.14 -14.82 -6.35
C LEU A 96 4.21 -13.74 -5.78
N THR A 97 3.99 -12.67 -6.57
CA THR A 97 2.96 -11.68 -6.27
C THR A 97 1.63 -12.16 -6.85
N ALA A 98 0.63 -12.39 -5.99
CA ALA A 98 -0.73 -12.66 -6.43
C ALA A 98 -1.27 -11.43 -7.19
N HIS A 99 -1.81 -11.65 -8.39
CA HIS A 99 -2.29 -10.57 -9.26
C HIS A 99 -3.51 -11.04 -10.06
N ARG A 100 -4.23 -10.06 -10.61
CA ARG A 100 -5.38 -10.26 -11.49
C ARG A 100 -5.41 -9.18 -12.56
N VAL A 101 -5.73 -9.54 -13.79
CA VAL A 101 -6.08 -8.60 -14.86
C VAL A 101 -7.59 -8.39 -14.82
N VAL A 102 -8.03 -7.14 -14.94
CA VAL A 102 -9.43 -6.74 -14.81
C VAL A 102 -9.77 -5.82 -15.97
N ASP A 103 -10.75 -6.18 -16.77
CA ASP A 103 -11.41 -5.27 -17.68
C ASP A 103 -12.37 -4.36 -16.89
N LEU A 104 -12.10 -3.06 -16.90
CA LEU A 104 -12.92 -2.07 -16.18
C LEU A 104 -14.25 -1.78 -16.88
N GLN A 105 -14.47 -2.30 -18.10
CA GLN A 105 -15.73 -2.22 -18.82
C GLN A 105 -16.66 -3.41 -18.55
N ASP A 106 -16.14 -4.48 -17.92
CA ASP A 106 -16.92 -5.64 -17.50
C ASP A 106 -17.27 -5.54 -16.01
N GLU A 107 -18.55 -5.33 -15.70
CA GLU A 107 -19.05 -5.22 -14.32
C GLU A 107 -18.80 -6.48 -13.49
N ALA A 108 -18.88 -7.67 -14.09
CA ALA A 108 -18.67 -8.93 -13.40
C ALA A 108 -17.19 -9.14 -13.04
N GLU A 109 -16.27 -8.73 -13.92
CA GLU A 109 -14.83 -8.74 -13.60
C GLU A 109 -14.50 -7.76 -12.47
N VAL A 110 -15.09 -6.56 -12.49
CA VAL A 110 -14.93 -5.57 -11.43
C VAL A 110 -15.44 -6.10 -10.08
N GLU A 111 -16.63 -6.71 -10.04
CA GLU A 111 -17.19 -7.30 -8.82
C GLU A 111 -16.28 -8.43 -8.27
N THR A 112 -15.76 -9.26 -9.17
CA THR A 112 -14.86 -10.34 -8.78
C THR A 112 -13.53 -9.80 -8.24
N ALA A 113 -13.00 -8.71 -8.81
CA ALA A 113 -11.79 -8.05 -8.32
C ALA A 113 -12.01 -7.41 -6.94
N VAL A 114 -13.18 -6.78 -6.71
CA VAL A 114 -13.57 -6.23 -5.40
C VAL A 114 -13.63 -7.34 -4.35
N SER A 115 -14.28 -8.47 -4.67
CA SER A 115 -14.39 -9.63 -3.76
C SER A 115 -13.02 -10.22 -3.43
N TRP A 116 -12.14 -10.34 -4.43
CA TRP A 116 -10.76 -10.78 -4.22
C TRP A 116 -9.97 -9.85 -3.29
N TRP A 117 -10.12 -8.53 -3.45
CA TRP A 117 -9.49 -7.55 -2.56
C TRP A 117 -10.05 -7.60 -1.13
N GLN A 118 -11.36 -7.79 -0.99
CA GLN A 118 -12.00 -7.95 0.32
C GLN A 118 -11.49 -9.20 1.03
N GLU A 119 -11.32 -10.31 0.32
CA GLU A 119 -10.74 -11.55 0.86
C GLU A 119 -9.30 -11.34 1.33
N LEU A 120 -8.46 -10.78 0.46
CA LEU A 120 -7.04 -10.52 0.74
C LEU A 120 -6.88 -9.68 2.01
N THR A 121 -7.65 -8.59 2.11
CA THR A 121 -7.57 -7.66 3.24
C THR A 121 -8.18 -8.23 4.52
N ARG A 122 -9.24 -9.04 4.42
CA ARG A 122 -9.80 -9.77 5.58
C ARG A 122 -8.81 -10.77 6.18
N ARG A 123 -7.94 -11.36 5.34
CA ARG A 123 -6.87 -12.27 5.78
C ARG A 123 -5.63 -11.56 6.34
N GLY A 124 -5.65 -10.23 6.41
CA GLY A 124 -4.56 -9.42 6.96
C GLY A 124 -3.63 -8.80 5.91
N GLY A 125 -3.90 -8.97 4.62
CA GLY A 125 -3.15 -8.29 3.57
C GLY A 125 -3.35 -6.77 3.61
N GLU A 126 -2.32 -6.01 3.23
CA GLU A 126 -2.35 -4.54 3.25
C GLU A 126 -3.43 -4.00 2.30
N GLY A 127 -3.60 -4.63 1.14
CA GLY A 127 -4.44 -4.18 0.06
C GLY A 127 -3.84 -4.55 -1.29
N MET A 128 -4.08 -3.72 -2.30
CA MET A 128 -3.56 -3.94 -3.65
C MET A 128 -2.97 -2.67 -4.25
N VAL A 129 -2.17 -2.87 -5.29
CA VAL A 129 -1.70 -1.79 -6.17
C VAL A 129 -2.34 -2.03 -7.54
N VAL A 130 -3.17 -1.08 -7.96
CA VAL A 130 -3.83 -1.08 -9.28
C VAL A 130 -2.91 -0.35 -10.25
N LYS A 131 -2.59 -0.99 -11.38
CA LYS A 131 -1.73 -0.44 -12.43
C LYS A 131 -2.49 -0.52 -13.76
N PRO A 132 -2.26 0.39 -14.72
CA PRO A 132 -2.68 0.17 -16.11
C PRO A 132 -2.11 -1.16 -16.64
N LEU A 133 -2.62 -1.74 -17.73
CA LEU A 133 -2.02 -2.98 -18.24
C LEU A 133 -0.61 -2.72 -18.79
N ASP A 134 -0.47 -1.68 -19.60
CA ASP A 134 0.81 -1.20 -20.10
C ASP A 134 1.56 -0.39 -19.04
N PHE A 135 2.88 -0.51 -19.00
CA PHE A 135 3.72 0.12 -17.97
C PHE A 135 3.68 1.65 -18.01
N THR A 136 3.64 2.23 -19.22
CA THR A 136 3.56 3.67 -19.44
C THR A 136 2.37 3.99 -20.33
N VAL A 137 1.43 4.80 -19.82
CA VAL A 137 0.22 5.18 -20.56
C VAL A 137 0.09 6.69 -20.60
N ILE A 138 -0.07 7.25 -21.80
CA ILE A 138 -0.36 8.67 -22.01
C ILE A 138 -1.84 8.80 -22.35
N GLY A 139 -2.59 9.47 -21.48
CA GLY A 139 -3.99 9.79 -21.71
C GLY A 139 -4.18 11.22 -22.24
N PRO A 140 -5.43 11.67 -22.41
CA PRO A 140 -5.74 13.03 -22.90
C PRO A 140 -5.18 14.18 -22.04
N ARG A 141 -4.82 13.90 -20.78
CA ARG A 141 -4.25 14.86 -19.82
C ARG A 141 -2.76 14.61 -19.54
N GLY A 142 -2.07 13.90 -20.43
CA GLY A 142 -0.67 13.52 -20.26
C GLY A 142 -0.51 12.17 -19.57
N LEU A 143 0.63 12.00 -18.91
CA LEU A 143 1.03 10.74 -18.27
C LEU A 143 0.01 10.31 -17.19
N VAL A 144 -0.50 9.10 -17.31
CA VAL A 144 -1.39 8.47 -16.33
C VAL A 144 -0.56 7.98 -15.13
N GLN A 145 -1.17 7.94 -13.94
CA GLN A 145 -0.51 7.38 -12.77
C GLN A 145 -0.07 5.92 -13.05
N PRO A 146 1.22 5.59 -12.88
CA PRO A 146 1.73 4.25 -13.16
C PRO A 146 1.21 3.21 -12.15
N ALA A 147 0.79 3.67 -10.97
CA ALA A 147 0.25 2.83 -9.92
C ALA A 147 -0.65 3.63 -8.96
N ILE A 148 -1.72 2.99 -8.47
CA ILE A 148 -2.60 3.53 -7.43
C ILE A 148 -2.72 2.47 -6.33
N LYS A 149 -2.38 2.85 -5.10
CA LYS A 149 -2.55 1.98 -3.92
C LYS A 149 -3.99 2.02 -3.42
N CYS A 150 -4.57 0.86 -3.12
CA CYS A 150 -5.88 0.69 -2.51
C CYS A 150 -5.73 -0.22 -1.27
N ARG A 151 -5.69 0.39 -0.09
CA ARG A 151 -5.37 -0.25 1.20
C ARG A 151 -6.62 -0.67 1.95
N GLY A 152 -6.56 -1.84 2.58
CA GLY A 152 -7.63 -2.44 3.37
C GLY A 152 -7.96 -1.66 4.64
N ARG A 153 -9.21 -1.82 5.10
CA ARG A 153 -9.74 -1.12 6.28
C ARG A 153 -8.86 -1.34 7.52
N GLU A 154 -8.54 -2.58 7.84
CA GLU A 154 -7.80 -2.88 9.07
C GLU A 154 -6.35 -2.38 9.01
N TYR A 155 -5.70 -2.47 7.84
CA TYR A 155 -4.37 -1.90 7.63
C TYR A 155 -4.35 -0.38 7.84
N LEU A 156 -5.38 0.33 7.39
CA LEU A 156 -5.45 1.80 7.53
C LEU A 156 -5.48 2.29 8.98
N ARG A 157 -5.74 1.41 9.97
CA ARG A 157 -5.56 1.76 11.40
C ARG A 157 -4.11 2.08 11.74
N ILE A 158 -3.16 1.41 11.07
CA ILE A 158 -1.72 1.65 11.25
C ILE A 158 -1.35 3.06 10.78
N ILE A 159 -2.04 3.55 9.75
CA ILE A 159 -1.73 4.80 9.06
C ILE A 159 -2.51 6.00 9.65
N TYR A 160 -3.81 5.84 9.88
CA TYR A 160 -4.71 6.92 10.30
C TYR A 160 -5.02 6.89 11.81
N GLY A 161 -4.48 5.91 12.53
CA GLY A 161 -4.70 5.70 13.96
C GLY A 161 -5.80 4.68 14.26
N PRO A 162 -5.84 4.15 15.50
CA PRO A 162 -6.75 3.05 15.88
C PRO A 162 -8.22 3.39 15.67
N GLU A 163 -8.61 4.61 16.02
CA GLU A 163 -9.99 5.10 16.05
C GLU A 163 -10.43 5.79 14.75
N TYR A 164 -9.63 5.69 13.67
CA TYR A 164 -9.90 6.42 12.42
C TYR A 164 -11.25 6.06 11.77
N SER A 165 -11.75 4.85 12.03
CA SER A 165 -13.00 4.33 11.48
C SER A 165 -14.25 4.87 12.16
N GLU A 166 -14.10 5.59 13.27
CA GLU A 166 -15.23 6.25 13.94
C GLU A 166 -15.87 7.27 12.98
N PRO A 167 -17.22 7.34 12.84
CA PRO A 167 -17.86 8.15 11.81
C PRO A 167 -17.41 9.62 11.77
N ALA A 168 -17.26 10.26 12.94
CA ALA A 168 -16.79 11.64 13.03
C ALA A 168 -15.32 11.81 12.59
N ASN A 169 -14.47 10.81 12.86
CA ASN A 169 -13.08 10.81 12.40
C ASN A 169 -13.02 10.56 10.90
N LEU A 170 -13.76 9.58 10.40
CA LEU A 170 -13.79 9.20 8.99
C LEU A 170 -14.33 10.33 8.11
N ALA A 171 -15.37 11.04 8.56
CA ALA A 171 -15.91 12.20 7.86
C ALA A 171 -14.86 13.30 7.64
N ARG A 172 -14.06 13.60 8.67
CA ARG A 172 -12.94 14.56 8.56
C ARG A 172 -11.84 14.05 7.63
N LEU A 173 -11.48 12.77 7.72
CA LEU A 173 -10.42 12.16 6.90
C LEU A 173 -10.76 12.03 5.42
N ARG A 174 -12.06 12.00 5.06
CA ARG A 174 -12.49 12.03 3.65
C ARG A 174 -12.14 13.36 2.96
N GLN A 175 -11.99 14.44 3.70
CA GLN A 175 -11.56 15.74 3.19
C GLN A 175 -10.02 15.77 3.02
N ARG A 176 -9.50 15.02 2.05
CA ARG A 176 -8.06 14.91 1.77
C ARG A 176 -7.72 15.31 0.34
N SER A 177 -6.57 15.96 0.16
CA SER A 177 -6.03 16.28 -1.16
C SER A 177 -4.94 15.30 -1.56
N VAL A 178 -5.10 14.66 -2.72
CA VAL A 178 -4.11 13.73 -3.28
C VAL A 178 -3.31 14.34 -4.44
N GLY A 179 -3.61 15.59 -4.82
CA GLY A 179 -3.05 16.23 -6.01
C GLY A 179 -1.53 16.38 -5.95
N ARG A 180 -0.98 16.86 -4.83
CA ARG A 180 0.47 17.03 -4.64
C ARG A 180 1.20 15.69 -4.73
N LYS A 181 0.73 14.65 -4.04
CA LYS A 181 1.35 13.30 -4.08
C LYS A 181 1.29 12.70 -5.48
N ARG A 182 0.17 12.86 -6.19
CA ARG A 182 0.04 12.45 -7.60
C ARG A 182 1.05 13.14 -8.51
N SER A 183 1.23 14.45 -8.35
CA SER A 183 2.20 15.23 -9.14
C SER A 183 3.65 14.83 -8.84
N LEU A 184 3.99 14.59 -7.58
CA LEU A 184 5.32 14.10 -7.18
C LEU A 184 5.59 12.72 -7.78
N ALA A 185 4.65 11.78 -7.63
CA ALA A 185 4.78 10.42 -8.16
C ALA A 185 5.03 10.37 -9.67
N LEU A 186 4.40 11.23 -10.47
CA LEU A 186 4.64 11.30 -11.92
C LEU A 186 6.04 11.83 -12.26
N ARG A 187 6.53 12.82 -11.50
CA ARG A 187 7.86 13.39 -11.71
C ARG A 187 8.96 12.43 -11.28
N GLU A 188 8.80 11.79 -10.12
CA GLU A 188 9.69 10.73 -9.64
C GLU A 188 9.73 9.56 -10.62
N PHE A 189 8.57 9.12 -11.11
CA PHE A 189 8.49 8.07 -12.12
C PHE A 189 9.25 8.44 -13.40
N ALA A 190 9.03 9.64 -13.95
CA ALA A 190 9.72 10.08 -15.16
C ALA A 190 11.24 10.15 -14.97
N LEU A 191 11.71 10.67 -13.83
CA LEU A 191 13.14 10.69 -13.50
C LEU A 191 13.71 9.27 -13.33
N GLY A 192 12.96 8.36 -12.71
CA GLY A 192 13.35 6.96 -12.55
C GLY A 192 13.53 6.25 -13.89
N VAL A 193 12.58 6.42 -14.82
CA VAL A 193 12.67 5.87 -16.18
C VAL A 193 13.85 6.49 -16.94
N GLU A 194 14.02 7.80 -16.88
CA GLU A 194 15.14 8.51 -17.53
C GLU A 194 16.50 8.04 -16.97
N ALA A 195 16.60 7.80 -15.67
CA ALA A 195 17.82 7.25 -15.06
C ALA A 195 18.19 5.88 -15.64
N LEU A 196 17.20 4.98 -15.76
CA LEU A 196 17.39 3.63 -16.33
C LEU A 196 17.79 3.70 -17.81
N GLU A 197 17.11 4.55 -18.59
CA GLU A 197 17.38 4.76 -20.01
C GLU A 197 18.80 5.24 -20.26
N ARG A 198 19.24 6.26 -19.52
CA ARG A 198 20.61 6.79 -19.62
C ARG A 198 21.66 5.75 -19.23
N PHE A 199 21.37 4.96 -18.19
CA PHE A 199 22.27 3.91 -17.75
C PHE A 199 22.43 2.83 -18.82
N VAL A 200 21.32 2.35 -19.40
CA VAL A 200 21.32 1.34 -20.45
C VAL A 200 22.02 1.84 -21.73
N ARG A 201 21.87 3.12 -22.08
CA ARG A 201 22.57 3.77 -23.21
C ARG A 201 24.05 4.08 -22.93
N ARG A 202 24.56 3.72 -21.74
CA ARG A 202 25.94 3.95 -21.31
C ARG A 202 26.35 5.42 -21.32
N GLU A 203 25.43 6.32 -20.97
CA GLU A 203 25.76 7.72 -20.75
C GLU A 203 26.71 7.90 -19.55
N PRO A 204 27.46 9.01 -19.48
CA PRO A 204 28.32 9.29 -18.32
C PRO A 204 27.53 9.24 -17.01
N LEU A 205 28.11 8.65 -15.96
CA LEU A 205 27.45 8.42 -14.68
C LEU A 205 26.79 9.67 -14.07
N ARG A 206 27.37 10.86 -14.29
CA ARG A 206 26.77 12.14 -13.86
C ARG A 206 25.37 12.39 -14.43
N ARG A 207 25.09 11.93 -15.67
CA ARG A 207 23.79 12.04 -16.35
C ARG A 207 22.78 11.02 -15.82
N VAL A 208 23.22 9.87 -15.35
CA VAL A 208 22.36 8.93 -14.64
C VAL A 208 22.02 9.50 -13.26
N HIS A 209 23.04 9.94 -12.54
CA HIS A 209 22.91 10.47 -11.19
C HIS A 209 22.08 11.74 -11.10
N GLU A 210 22.10 12.65 -12.08
CA GLU A 210 21.22 13.84 -12.03
C GLU A 210 19.74 13.45 -11.91
N SER A 211 19.31 12.38 -12.59
CA SER A 211 17.93 11.87 -12.49
C SER A 211 17.68 11.16 -11.16
N VAL A 212 18.61 10.31 -10.71
CA VAL A 212 18.53 9.59 -9.43
C VAL A 212 18.46 10.56 -8.24
N PHE A 213 19.33 11.57 -8.22
CA PHE A 213 19.32 12.60 -7.19
C PHE A 213 18.09 13.51 -7.30
N GLY A 214 17.54 13.70 -8.50
CA GLY A 214 16.25 14.35 -8.69
C GLY A 214 15.11 13.63 -7.96
N VAL A 215 15.05 12.29 -8.03
CA VAL A 215 14.07 11.50 -7.26
C VAL A 215 14.27 11.71 -5.75
N LEU A 216 15.51 11.60 -5.27
CA LEU A 216 15.83 11.80 -3.86
C LEU A 216 15.45 13.20 -3.36
N ALA A 217 15.69 14.23 -4.18
CA ALA A 217 15.31 15.60 -3.84
C ALA A 217 13.78 15.78 -3.78
N LEU A 218 13.03 15.18 -4.70
CA LEU A 218 11.55 15.24 -4.69
C LEU A 218 10.93 14.54 -3.48
N GLU A 219 11.54 13.46 -2.98
CA GLU A 219 11.08 12.79 -1.75
C GLU A 219 11.25 13.64 -0.48
N SER A 220 12.03 14.73 -0.54
CA SER A 220 12.13 15.71 0.56
C SER A 220 11.00 16.74 0.59
N GLU A 221 10.17 16.79 -0.45
CA GLU A 221 9.03 17.71 -0.52
C GLU A 221 7.94 17.32 0.48
N PRO A 222 7.47 18.24 1.35
CA PRO A 222 6.50 17.90 2.37
C PRO A 222 5.15 17.49 1.75
N VAL A 223 4.70 16.29 2.08
CA VAL A 223 3.40 15.74 1.67
C VAL A 223 2.75 15.03 2.85
N ASP A 224 1.43 14.88 2.83
CA ASP A 224 0.72 14.12 3.87
C ASP A 224 1.30 12.70 3.94
N PRO A 225 1.94 12.30 5.06
CA PRO A 225 2.63 11.02 5.18
C PRO A 225 1.68 9.83 5.19
N ARG A 226 0.36 10.07 5.28
CA ARG A 226 -0.67 9.03 5.27
C ARG A 226 -1.05 8.59 3.87
N LEU A 227 -0.57 9.26 2.81
CA LEU A 227 -0.95 9.02 1.41
C LEU A 227 -0.11 7.95 0.69
#